data_AF-Q2S4U5-F1
#
_entry.id   AF-Q2S4U5-F1
#
_cell.length_a   1.000
_cell.length_b   1.000
_cell.length_c   1.000
_cell.angle_alpha   90.00
_cell.angle_beta   90.00
_cell.angle_gamma   90.00
#
_symmetry.space_group_name_H-M   'P 1'
#
loop_
_entity.id
_entity.type
_entity.pdbx_description
1 polymer ?
#
loop_
_entity_poly.entity_id
_entity_poly.type
_entity_poly.pdbx_seq_one_letter_code
_entity_poly.pdbx_strand_id
1 'polypeptide(L)'
;MWGAGAGGVASSDAPAPPGRISRGGRAFKNGPVLVNWLAFLMSSSSDRPDFVPEYNKPDAPGLHMNFDNTVSLYHIVRPDDDFETAAQDVFALLKEAQAEFPDWPRVLYLDIQGHARDDERLEEDMVELQQEFLLAAMGKFFTALALPLVSVVNPGDQVNDLPDELVLQPPDAELPEETAWPKE
;
A
#
# COMPACT_ATOMS: atom_id res chain seq x y z
N MET A 1 3.55 25.36 56.29
CA MET A 1 2.70 24.31 55.70
C MET A 1 2.93 24.39 54.19
N TRP A 2 3.77 23.57 53.55
CA TRP A 2 3.71 22.11 53.29
C TRP A 2 2.50 21.63 52.46
N GLY A 3 2.79 21.19 51.23
CA GLY A 3 2.17 20.07 50.46
C GLY A 3 0.72 20.22 49.97
N ALA A 4 0.21 19.58 48.91
CA ALA A 4 0.71 18.63 47.90
C ALA A 4 -0.35 18.53 46.78
N GLY A 5 0.00 17.96 45.62
CA GLY A 5 -0.85 17.94 44.42
C GLY A 5 -1.74 16.70 44.21
N ALA A 6 -2.45 16.72 43.07
CA ALA A 6 -2.99 15.61 42.28
C ALA A 6 -3.41 16.25 40.93
N GLY A 7 -3.00 15.81 39.74
CA GLY A 7 -2.85 14.44 39.28
C GLY A 7 -4.12 14.06 38.51
N GLY A 8 -4.19 14.48 37.24
CA GLY A 8 -5.30 14.17 36.34
C GLY A 8 -4.79 14.03 34.92
N VAL A 9 -4.24 12.86 34.62
CA VAL A 9 -3.89 12.41 33.28
C VAL A 9 -5.17 12.21 32.47
N ALA A 10 -5.38 13.02 31.44
CA ALA A 10 -6.32 12.68 30.38
C ALA A 10 -5.55 11.85 29.36
N SER A 11 -5.56 10.53 29.57
CA SER A 11 -5.37 9.56 28.51
C SER A 11 -6.66 9.53 27.69
N SER A 12 -6.56 9.77 26.39
CA SER A 12 -7.54 9.30 25.43
C SER A 12 -6.82 9.06 24.12
N ASP A 13 -6.14 7.90 24.06
CA ASP A 13 -6.08 7.10 22.85
C ASP A 13 -7.51 6.97 22.31
N ALA A 14 -7.87 7.85 21.39
CA ALA A 14 -9.01 7.66 20.53
C ALA A 14 -8.47 6.96 19.27
N PRO A 15 -8.95 5.76 18.91
CA PRO A 15 -8.53 5.11 17.67
C PRO A 15 -8.84 6.03 16.48
N ALA A 16 -7.88 6.14 15.57
CA ALA A 16 -8.06 6.87 14.33
C ALA A 16 -9.26 6.29 13.56
N PRO A 17 -10.13 7.11 12.96
CA PRO A 17 -11.23 6.61 12.12
C PRO A 17 -10.67 5.83 10.90
N PRO A 18 -11.41 4.84 10.39
CA PRO A 18 -10.93 3.92 9.35
C PRO A 18 -10.41 4.69 8.12
N GLY A 19 -9.18 4.40 7.73
CA GLY A 19 -8.42 5.20 6.77
C GLY A 19 -8.91 5.07 5.33
N ARG A 20 -9.65 6.08 4.83
CA ARG A 20 -10.01 6.22 3.41
C ARG A 20 -8.77 6.62 2.59
N ILE A 21 -8.51 5.93 1.48
CA ILE A 21 -7.40 6.21 0.56
C ILE A 21 -7.94 6.94 -0.67
N SER A 22 -7.69 8.25 -0.78
CA SER A 22 -8.11 9.08 -1.92
C SER A 22 -7.01 9.21 -2.97
N ARG A 23 -7.39 9.19 -4.26
CA ARG A 23 -6.54 9.56 -5.41
C ARG A 23 -6.16 11.04 -5.30
N GLY A 24 -4.92 11.39 -5.68
CA GLY A 24 -4.26 12.61 -5.26
C GLY A 24 -4.91 13.95 -5.62
N GLY A 25 -5.09 14.80 -4.60
CA GLY A 25 -5.21 16.25 -4.70
C GLY A 25 -4.43 16.93 -3.57
N ARG A 26 -3.18 17.35 -3.84
CA ARG A 26 -2.26 18.10 -2.94
C ARG A 26 -1.86 17.49 -1.58
N ALA A 27 -2.51 16.47 -1.05
CA ALA A 27 -2.20 15.90 0.27
C ALA A 27 -0.90 15.06 0.33
N PHE A 28 -0.45 14.51 -0.81
CA PHE A 28 0.67 13.55 -0.83
C PHE A 28 2.04 14.15 -1.15
N LYS A 29 2.12 15.46 -1.45
CA LYS A 29 3.40 16.06 -1.89
C LYS A 29 4.46 16.19 -0.79
N ASN A 30 4.13 16.02 0.49
CA ASN A 30 5.07 16.17 1.61
C ASN A 30 4.77 15.25 2.82
N GLY A 31 4.30 14.03 2.59
CA GLY A 31 4.16 13.03 3.66
C GLY A 31 5.50 12.32 3.95
N PRO A 32 5.85 12.01 5.21
CA PRO A 32 7.12 11.35 5.57
C PRO A 32 7.30 9.96 4.91
N VAL A 33 6.21 9.34 4.46
CA VAL A 33 6.20 8.01 3.83
C VAL A 33 6.89 8.04 2.46
N LEU A 34 6.48 8.94 1.56
CA LEU A 34 7.03 9.02 0.18
C LEU A 34 8.52 9.42 0.17
N VAL A 35 8.92 10.31 1.11
CA VAL A 35 10.31 10.72 1.30
C VAL A 35 11.19 9.54 1.72
N ASN A 36 10.67 8.61 2.54
CA ASN A 36 11.43 7.44 2.97
C ASN A 36 11.64 6.43 1.82
N TRP A 37 10.64 6.24 0.95
CA TRP A 37 10.74 5.37 -0.23
C TRP A 37 11.72 5.91 -1.28
N LEU A 38 11.66 7.21 -1.60
CA LEU A 38 12.60 7.86 -2.52
C LEU A 38 14.03 7.94 -1.95
N ALA A 39 14.17 8.23 -0.65
CA ALA A 39 15.47 8.24 0.01
C ALA A 39 16.10 6.84 0.05
N PHE A 40 15.31 5.78 0.25
CA PHE A 40 15.79 4.39 0.20
C PHE A 40 16.13 3.92 -1.23
N LEU A 41 15.40 4.39 -2.24
CA LEU A 41 15.75 4.17 -3.67
C LEU A 41 17.05 4.91 -4.07
N MET A 42 17.37 6.04 -3.43
CA MET A 42 18.57 6.84 -3.70
C MET A 42 19.76 6.54 -2.78
N SER A 43 19.58 5.81 -1.67
CA SER A 43 20.65 5.46 -0.75
C SER A 43 21.37 4.20 -1.20
N SER A 44 22.56 4.42 -1.75
CA SER A 44 23.48 3.41 -2.29
C SER A 44 23.92 2.34 -1.27
N SER A 45 23.57 1.08 -1.58
CA SER A 45 24.45 -0.11 -1.62
C SER A 45 25.22 -0.60 -0.38
N SER A 46 24.87 -0.30 0.88
CA SER A 46 25.69 -0.86 2.00
C SER A 46 24.96 -1.36 3.24
N ASP A 47 23.62 -1.35 3.30
CA ASP A 47 22.92 -1.84 4.50
C ASP A 47 21.57 -2.52 4.20
N ARG A 48 21.46 -3.12 3.01
CA ARG A 48 20.34 -4.05 2.74
C ARG A 48 20.72 -5.39 3.38
N PRO A 49 19.83 -6.06 4.13
CA PRO A 49 20.07 -7.45 4.46
C PRO A 49 20.32 -8.21 3.15
N ASP A 50 21.43 -8.96 3.07
CA ASP A 50 21.84 -9.76 1.90
C ASP A 50 20.76 -10.77 1.46
N PHE A 51 19.75 -10.98 2.30
CA PHE A 51 18.61 -11.85 2.07
C PHE A 51 17.42 -11.02 1.56
N VAL A 52 17.32 -10.87 0.24
CA VAL A 52 16.02 -10.79 -0.42
C VAL A 52 15.58 -12.24 -0.57
N PRO A 53 14.57 -12.73 0.17
CA PRO A 53 14.09 -14.08 -0.03
C PRO A 53 13.75 -14.25 -1.51
N GLU A 54 14.18 -15.34 -2.14
CA GLU A 54 13.65 -15.75 -3.45
C GLU A 54 12.19 -16.09 -3.25
N TYR A 55 11.35 -15.06 -3.20
CA TYR A 55 9.92 -15.24 -3.15
C TYR A 55 9.50 -15.70 -4.54
N ASN A 56 9.21 -17.00 -4.63
CA ASN A 56 8.75 -17.61 -5.87
C ASN A 56 7.37 -17.07 -6.18
N LYS A 57 7.28 -16.28 -7.25
CA LYS A 57 6.02 -15.86 -7.82
C LYS A 57 5.15 -17.10 -8.09
N PRO A 58 3.89 -17.14 -7.61
CA PRO A 58 3.02 -18.28 -7.86
C PRO A 58 2.71 -18.47 -9.35
N ASP A 59 2.41 -19.70 -9.75
CA ASP A 59 2.10 -20.04 -11.16
C ASP A 59 0.73 -19.52 -11.63
N ALA A 60 -0.19 -19.19 -10.70
CA ALA A 60 -1.55 -18.77 -10.99
C ALA A 60 -2.00 -17.62 -10.07
N PRO A 61 -2.86 -16.69 -10.51
CA PRO A 61 -3.35 -15.58 -9.67
C PRO A 61 -4.17 -16.08 -8.48
N GLY A 62 -4.22 -15.28 -7.42
CA GLY A 62 -4.90 -15.58 -6.16
C GLY A 62 -3.99 -15.51 -4.93
N LEU A 63 -4.47 -16.07 -3.82
CA LEU A 63 -3.72 -16.20 -2.57
C LEU A 63 -2.95 -17.53 -2.54
N HIS A 64 -1.69 -17.48 -2.16
CA HIS A 64 -0.85 -18.66 -2.01
C HIS A 64 -0.10 -18.62 -0.68
N MET A 65 -0.40 -19.58 0.17
CA MET A 65 0.32 -19.80 1.43
C MET A 65 1.70 -20.42 1.13
N ASN A 66 2.75 -19.84 1.70
CA ASN A 66 4.11 -20.36 1.60
C ASN A 66 4.51 -21.13 2.88
N PHE A 67 5.56 -21.95 2.79
CA PHE A 67 6.03 -22.78 3.91
C PHE A 67 6.64 -21.99 5.09
N ASP A 68 6.98 -20.72 4.87
CA ASP A 68 7.61 -19.81 5.84
C ASP A 68 6.61 -18.92 6.59
N ASN A 69 5.32 -19.27 6.53
CA ASN A 69 4.21 -18.48 7.04
C ASN A 69 4.08 -17.08 6.42
N THR A 70 4.48 -16.94 5.15
CA THR A 70 4.12 -15.78 4.34
C THR A 70 2.97 -16.13 3.41
N VAL A 71 2.23 -15.11 2.96
CA VAL A 71 1.21 -15.26 1.93
C VAL A 71 1.56 -14.41 0.71
N SER A 72 1.58 -15.06 -0.44
CA SER A 72 1.75 -14.42 -1.75
C SER A 72 0.39 -14.01 -2.29
N LEU A 73 0.23 -12.73 -2.62
CA LEU A 73 -0.92 -12.19 -3.33
C LEU A 73 -0.49 -12.00 -4.78
N TYR A 74 -1.03 -12.80 -5.71
CA TYR A 74 -0.71 -12.67 -7.11
C TYR A 74 -1.91 -12.18 -7.91
N HIS A 75 -1.78 -11.01 -8.52
CA HIS A 75 -2.79 -10.43 -9.40
C HIS A 75 -2.25 -10.22 -10.82
N ILE A 76 -3.13 -10.40 -11.80
CA ILE A 76 -2.86 -10.13 -13.21
C ILE A 76 -3.90 -9.10 -13.65
N VAL A 77 -3.45 -7.90 -14.02
CA VAL A 77 -4.28 -6.91 -14.71
C VAL A 77 -4.51 -7.39 -16.13
N ARG A 78 -5.77 -7.66 -16.46
CA ARG A 78 -6.21 -8.14 -17.77
C ARG A 78 -6.34 -7.00 -18.77
N PRO A 79 -6.30 -7.27 -20.08
CA PRO A 79 -6.40 -6.23 -21.11
C PRO A 79 -7.68 -5.37 -21.06
N ASP A 80 -8.74 -5.87 -20.43
CA ASP A 80 -10.03 -5.20 -20.27
C ASP A 80 -10.17 -4.47 -18.91
N ASP A 81 -9.19 -4.59 -18.02
CA ASP A 81 -9.20 -3.93 -16.72
C ASP A 81 -8.72 -2.48 -16.85
N ASP A 82 -9.46 -1.55 -16.26
CA ASP A 82 -8.97 -0.19 -16.05
C ASP A 82 -8.25 -0.05 -14.70
N PHE A 83 -7.73 1.14 -14.42
CA PHE A 83 -7.10 1.46 -13.14
C PHE A 83 -8.00 1.10 -11.95
N GLU A 84 -9.28 1.45 -12.00
CA GLU A 84 -10.21 1.29 -10.88
C GLU A 84 -10.49 -0.19 -10.60
N THR A 85 -10.71 -0.96 -11.66
CA THR A 85 -10.91 -2.42 -11.58
C THR A 85 -9.69 -3.10 -10.96
N ALA A 86 -8.49 -2.82 -11.50
CA ALA A 86 -7.25 -3.39 -10.98
C ALA A 86 -6.97 -3.00 -9.51
N ALA A 87 -7.24 -1.74 -9.14
CA ALA A 87 -7.07 -1.27 -7.78
C ALA A 87 -8.02 -1.95 -6.79
N GLN A 88 -9.29 -2.12 -7.17
CA GLN A 88 -10.29 -2.82 -6.35
C GLN A 88 -9.95 -4.31 -6.21
N ASP A 89 -9.51 -4.97 -7.27
CA ASP A 89 -9.12 -6.38 -7.24
C ASP A 89 -7.92 -6.64 -6.32
N VAL A 90 -6.88 -5.81 -6.39
CA VAL A 90 -5.73 -5.91 -5.47
C VAL A 90 -6.17 -5.64 -4.02
N PHE A 91 -7.06 -4.67 -3.80
CA PHE A 91 -7.57 -4.38 -2.46
C PHE A 91 -8.42 -5.52 -1.91
N ALA A 92 -9.25 -6.16 -2.74
CA ALA A 92 -10.02 -7.33 -2.37
C ALA A 92 -9.10 -8.50 -1.95
N LEU A 93 -8.05 -8.78 -2.75
CA LEU A 93 -7.05 -9.79 -2.40
C LEU A 93 -6.34 -9.47 -1.07
N LEU A 94 -6.00 -8.20 -0.82
CA LEU A 94 -5.40 -7.77 0.44
C LEU A 94 -6.32 -8.06 1.65
N LYS A 95 -7.61 -7.75 1.52
CA LYS A 95 -8.60 -8.03 2.56
C LYS A 95 -8.79 -9.53 2.78
N GLU A 96 -8.88 -10.30 1.71
CA GLU A 96 -8.98 -11.76 1.77
C GLU A 96 -7.76 -12.36 2.48
N ALA A 97 -6.55 -11.91 2.13
CA ALA A 97 -5.32 -12.35 2.79
C ALA A 97 -5.31 -12.05 4.29
N GLN A 98 -5.76 -10.87 4.73
CA GLN A 98 -5.85 -10.55 6.15
C GLN A 98 -6.90 -11.40 6.88
N ALA A 99 -8.01 -11.73 6.20
CA ALA A 99 -9.08 -12.52 6.78
C ALA A 99 -8.67 -14.00 6.95
N GLU A 100 -8.00 -14.57 5.95
CA GLU A 100 -7.58 -15.98 5.97
C GLU A 100 -6.26 -16.22 6.73
N PHE A 101 -5.32 -15.27 6.65
CA PHE A 101 -3.98 -15.35 7.22
C PHE A 101 -3.69 -14.10 8.06
N PRO A 102 -4.35 -13.95 9.22
CA PRO A 102 -4.28 -12.73 10.01
C PRO A 102 -2.84 -12.43 10.42
N ASP A 103 -2.40 -11.23 10.05
CA ASP A 103 -1.10 -10.65 10.39
C ASP A 103 0.12 -11.35 9.77
N TRP A 104 -0.11 -12.30 8.85
CA TRP A 104 0.98 -12.94 8.13
C TRP A 104 1.65 -11.94 7.18
N PRO A 105 2.99 -12.02 6.98
CA PRO A 105 3.67 -11.18 5.99
C PRO A 105 3.10 -11.39 4.59
N ARG A 106 2.78 -10.28 3.91
CA ARG A 106 2.16 -10.30 2.57
C ARG A 106 3.14 -9.83 1.50
N VAL A 107 3.30 -10.63 0.46
CA VAL A 107 4.09 -10.28 -0.73
C VAL A 107 3.16 -10.13 -1.92
N LEU A 108 3.07 -8.93 -2.50
CA LEU A 108 2.29 -8.67 -3.71
C LEU A 108 3.13 -8.96 -4.95
N TYR A 109 2.55 -9.70 -5.90
CA TYR A 109 3.04 -9.84 -7.26
C TYR A 109 2.00 -9.29 -8.22
N LEU A 110 2.44 -8.46 -9.15
CA LEU A 110 1.60 -7.89 -10.18
C LEU A 110 2.16 -8.23 -11.56
N ASP A 111 1.30 -8.78 -12.43
CA ASP A 111 1.52 -8.77 -13.87
C ASP A 111 0.51 -7.85 -14.54
N ILE A 112 0.89 -7.29 -15.69
CA ILE A 112 0.04 -6.42 -16.49
C ILE A 112 0.05 -6.93 -17.92
N GLN A 113 -1.13 -7.22 -18.47
CA GLN A 113 -1.31 -7.75 -19.82
C GLN A 113 -2.13 -6.79 -20.66
N GLY A 114 -1.71 -6.52 -21.90
CA GLY A 114 -2.50 -5.74 -22.85
C GLY A 114 -2.43 -4.21 -22.70
N HIS A 115 -1.75 -3.67 -21.68
CA HIS A 115 -1.64 -2.22 -21.43
C HIS A 115 -0.31 -1.61 -21.88
N ALA A 116 0.20 -2.04 -23.03
CA ALA A 116 1.37 -1.44 -23.65
C ALA A 116 0.95 -0.46 -24.74
N ARG A 117 1.54 0.74 -24.73
CA ARG A 117 1.45 1.73 -25.80
C ARG A 117 2.23 1.25 -27.02
N ASP A 118 2.11 2.00 -28.13
CA ASP A 118 2.83 1.73 -29.38
C ASP A 118 4.36 1.72 -29.22
N ASP A 119 4.91 2.38 -28.21
CA ASP A 119 6.34 2.42 -27.88
C ASP A 119 6.76 1.34 -26.87
N GLU A 120 5.92 0.32 -26.66
CA GLU A 120 6.08 -0.79 -25.71
C GLU A 120 6.14 -0.38 -24.23
N ARG A 121 5.93 0.91 -23.92
CA ARG A 121 5.82 1.40 -22.54
C ARG A 121 4.42 1.15 -22.00
N LEU A 122 4.30 1.02 -20.69
CA LEU A 122 2.99 0.92 -20.04
C LEU A 122 2.14 2.19 -20.26
N GLU A 123 0.84 1.99 -20.38
CA GLU A 123 -0.17 3.04 -20.31
C GLU A 123 -0.04 3.86 -19.01
N GLU A 124 -0.48 5.12 -19.03
CA GLU A 124 -0.31 6.05 -17.90
C GLU A 124 -0.99 5.52 -16.64
N ASP A 125 -2.20 5.01 -16.80
CA ASP A 125 -3.00 4.40 -15.75
C ASP A 125 -2.27 3.24 -15.08
N MET A 126 -1.53 2.42 -15.83
CA MET A 126 -0.75 1.30 -15.30
C MET A 126 0.54 1.74 -14.61
N VAL A 127 1.10 2.88 -15.01
CA VAL A 127 2.20 3.52 -14.27
C VAL A 127 1.69 4.11 -12.95
N GLU A 128 0.53 4.78 -12.98
CA GLU A 128 -0.11 5.36 -11.80
C GLU A 128 -0.52 4.28 -10.79
N LEU A 129 -1.11 3.18 -11.27
CA LEU A 129 -1.46 2.02 -10.45
C LEU A 129 -0.25 1.56 -9.64
N GLN A 130 0.91 1.44 -10.26
CA GLN A 130 2.12 0.97 -9.58
C GLN A 130 2.72 2.03 -8.65
N GLN A 131 2.90 3.27 -9.12
CA GLN A 131 3.69 4.27 -8.39
C GLN A 131 2.90 5.01 -7.32
N GLU A 132 1.70 5.47 -7.65
CA GLU A 132 0.89 6.30 -6.75
C GLU A 132 -0.02 5.44 -5.88
N PHE A 133 -0.68 4.44 -6.48
CA PHE A 133 -1.58 3.59 -5.72
C PHE A 133 -0.83 2.50 -4.93
N LEU A 134 -0.13 1.59 -5.61
CA LEU A 134 0.47 0.43 -4.95
C LEU A 134 1.65 0.81 -4.05
N LEU A 135 2.59 1.62 -4.52
CA LEU A 135 3.75 2.01 -3.70
C LEU A 135 3.40 3.07 -2.67
N ALA A 136 2.84 4.21 -3.09
CA ALA A 136 2.68 5.36 -2.19
C ALA A 136 1.49 5.21 -1.22
N ALA A 137 0.35 4.67 -1.67
CA ALA A 137 -0.83 4.54 -0.83
C ALA A 137 -0.96 3.18 -0.13
N MET A 138 -0.72 2.08 -0.86
CA MET A 138 -0.95 0.72 -0.36
C MET A 138 0.30 0.04 0.20
N GLY A 139 1.51 0.53 -0.10
CA GLY A 139 2.76 -0.18 0.16
C GLY A 139 2.97 -0.56 1.63
N LYS A 140 2.43 0.24 2.55
CA LYS A 140 2.49 -0.02 4.00
C LYS A 140 1.76 -1.29 4.45
N PHE A 141 0.81 -1.80 3.66
CA PHE A 141 0.05 -3.01 3.99
C PHE A 141 0.73 -4.30 3.53
N PHE A 142 1.86 -4.19 2.83
CA PHE A 142 2.64 -5.32 2.33
C PHE A 142 4.02 -5.33 2.98
N THR A 143 4.62 -6.52 3.07
CA THR A 143 6.04 -6.69 3.41
C THR A 143 6.92 -6.45 2.19
N ALA A 144 6.46 -6.86 1.00
CA ALA A 144 7.17 -6.61 -0.25
C ALA A 144 6.19 -6.53 -1.43
N LEU A 145 6.62 -5.83 -2.48
CA LEU A 145 5.91 -5.70 -3.74
C LEU A 145 6.86 -6.05 -4.88
N ALA A 146 6.43 -6.92 -5.78
CA ALA A 146 7.09 -7.25 -7.04
C ALA A 146 6.19 -6.75 -8.19
N LEU A 147 6.48 -5.54 -8.67
CA LEU A 147 5.71 -4.86 -9.72
C LEU A 147 6.52 -4.82 -11.02
N PRO A 148 5.87 -4.73 -12.19
CA PRO A 148 6.57 -4.64 -13.47
C PRO A 148 7.61 -3.52 -13.56
N LEU A 149 7.37 -2.37 -12.91
CA LEU A 149 8.31 -1.26 -12.90
C LEU A 149 9.39 -1.38 -11.82
N VAL A 150 9.11 -2.05 -10.71
CA VAL A 150 10.03 -2.11 -9.57
C VAL A 150 9.64 -3.23 -8.59
N SER A 151 10.65 -3.85 -7.99
CA SER A 151 10.47 -4.70 -6.80
C SER A 151 11.06 -4.02 -5.57
N VAL A 152 10.29 -3.96 -4.49
CA VAL A 152 10.68 -3.29 -3.25
C VAL A 152 10.27 -4.09 -2.02
N VAL A 153 11.04 -3.93 -0.95
CA VAL A 153 10.70 -4.39 0.40
C VAL A 153 10.23 -3.17 1.19
N ASN A 154 9.14 -3.32 1.93
CA ASN A 154 8.66 -2.28 2.83
C ASN A 154 9.70 -2.06 3.94
N PRO A 155 10.25 -0.83 4.08
CA PRO A 155 11.28 -0.55 5.08
C PRO A 155 10.72 -0.50 6.52
N GLY A 156 9.40 -0.40 6.68
CA GLY A 156 8.73 -0.49 7.98
C GLY A 156 7.99 -1.80 8.15
N ASP A 157 7.38 -1.96 9.33
CA ASP A 157 6.47 -3.07 9.57
C ASP A 157 5.21 -2.96 8.70
N GLN A 158 4.70 -4.11 8.29
CA GLN A 158 3.40 -4.21 7.64
C GLN A 158 2.30 -3.70 8.58
N VAL A 159 1.41 -2.84 8.07
CA VAL A 159 0.18 -2.45 8.76
C VAL A 159 -0.89 -3.52 8.52
N ASN A 160 -1.46 -4.07 9.58
CA ASN A 160 -2.50 -5.10 9.52
C ASN A 160 -3.92 -4.55 9.69
N ASP A 161 -4.05 -3.33 10.22
CA ASP A 161 -5.33 -2.63 10.32
C ASP A 161 -5.73 -2.10 8.93
N LEU A 162 -6.51 -2.90 8.22
CA LEU A 162 -6.97 -2.59 6.87
C LEU A 162 -8.24 -1.72 6.92
N PRO A 163 -8.38 -0.76 6.00
CA PRO A 163 -9.64 -0.05 5.88
C PRO A 163 -10.78 -0.97 5.43
N ASP A 164 -12.01 -0.64 5.82
CA ASP A 164 -13.19 -1.42 5.46
C ASP A 164 -13.45 -1.37 3.94
N GLU A 165 -13.19 -0.22 3.32
CA GLU A 165 -13.51 0.05 1.91
C GLU A 165 -12.41 0.88 1.23
N LEU A 166 -12.22 0.62 -0.07
CA LEU A 166 -11.43 1.46 -0.95
C LEU A 166 -12.36 2.41 -1.72
N VAL A 167 -12.18 3.71 -1.52
CA VAL A 167 -12.96 4.75 -2.20
C VAL A 167 -12.03 5.56 -3.09
N LEU A 168 -12.07 5.28 -4.39
CA LEU A 168 -11.33 6.03 -5.39
C LEU A 168 -12.07 7.33 -5.72
N GLN A 169 -11.31 8.42 -5.85
CA GLN A 169 -11.83 9.73 -6.20
C GLN A 169 -11.19 10.22 -7.49
N PRO A 170 -11.89 11.03 -8.30
CA PRO A 170 -11.25 11.77 -9.37
C PRO A 170 -10.19 12.74 -8.80
N PRO A 171 -9.11 13.05 -9.53
CA PRO A 171 -8.06 13.98 -9.08
C PRO A 171 -8.57 15.38 -8.71
N ASP A 172 -9.62 15.82 -9.40
CA ASP A 172 -10.23 17.15 -9.23
C ASP A 172 -11.50 17.14 -8.36
N ALA A 173 -11.80 16.02 -7.70
CA ALA A 173 -12.94 15.96 -6.80
C ALA A 173 -12.70 16.82 -5.56
N GLU A 174 -13.76 17.51 -5.11
CA GLU A 174 -13.72 18.19 -3.82
C GLU A 174 -13.48 17.17 -2.70
N LEU A 175 -12.50 17.45 -1.85
CA LEU A 175 -12.24 16.60 -0.69
C LEU A 175 -13.49 16.63 0.21
N PRO A 176 -14.02 15.47 0.64
CA PRO A 176 -15.17 15.44 1.53
C PRO A 176 -14.82 16.21 2.81
N GLU A 177 -15.66 17.18 3.18
CA GLU A 177 -15.46 17.99 4.40
C GLU A 177 -15.32 17.11 5.66
N GLU A 178 -16.02 15.97 5.68
CA GLU A 178 -15.97 14.99 6.77
C GLU A 178 -14.56 14.38 6.98
N THR A 179 -13.76 14.36 5.92
CA THR A 179 -12.38 13.83 5.88
C THR A 179 -11.32 14.92 5.78
N ALA A 180 -11.73 16.19 5.67
CA ALA A 180 -10.81 17.32 5.55
C ALA A 180 -10.03 17.54 6.85
N TRP A 181 -8.74 17.84 6.72
CA TRP A 181 -7.84 18.15 7.81
C TRP A 181 -7.11 19.47 7.54
N PRO A 182 -6.88 20.35 8.54
CA PRO A 182 -7.37 20.26 9.91
C PRO A 182 -8.88 20.55 10.02
N LYS A 183 -9.50 20.03 11.08
CA LYS A 183 -10.88 20.39 11.46
C LYS A 183 -10.83 21.72 12.23
N GLU A 184 -11.68 22.68 11.85
CA GLU A 184 -11.85 23.95 12.59
C GLU A 184 -12.45 23.75 13.99
#